data_AF-A0A0C1GRA4-F1
#
_entry.id   AF-A0A0C1GRA4-F1
#
_cell.length_a   1.000
_cell.length_b   1.000
_cell.length_c   1.000
_cell.angle_alpha   90.00
_cell.angle_beta   90.00
_cell.angle_gamma   90.00
#
_symmetry.space_group_name_H-M   'P 1'
#
loop_
_entity.id
_entity.type
_entity.pdbx_description
1 polymer ?
#
loop_
_entity_poly.entity_id
_entity_poly.type
_entity_poly.pdbx_seq_one_letter_code
_entity_poly.pdbx_strand_id
1 'polypeptide(L)'
;MPEQDAGSAAKFLTEHLIDPCPYLIECVYSDNGTEYKGSANHAFGVVCYENGIGQKFTRFARPQTNGKAGRVIRTLMEMWHEKQSFESPEHR
;
A
#
# COMPACT_ATOMS: atom_id res chain seq x y z
N MET A 1 2.66 10.52 11.35
CA MET A 1 2.18 9.73 10.21
C MET A 1 3.29 9.74 9.17
N PRO A 2 3.71 8.60 8.60
CA PRO A 2 4.62 8.64 7.46
C PRO A 2 4.01 9.53 6.36
N GLU A 3 4.86 10.28 5.67
CA GLU A 3 4.43 11.15 4.58
C GLU A 3 3.81 10.29 3.47
N GLN A 4 2.68 10.72 2.90
CA GLN A 4 2.01 10.00 1.81
C GLN A 4 2.60 10.47 0.47
N ASP A 5 3.82 10.03 0.19
CA ASP A 5 4.58 10.43 -0.99
C ASP A 5 5.23 9.21 -1.69
N ALA A 6 5.76 9.45 -2.89
CA ALA A 6 6.36 8.41 -3.71
C ALA A 6 7.62 7.76 -3.08
N GLY A 7 8.39 8.54 -2.31
CA GLY A 7 9.61 8.08 -1.64
C GLY A 7 9.30 7.18 -0.46
N SER A 8 8.30 7.53 0.36
CA SER A 8 7.86 6.67 1.47
C SER A 8 7.26 5.36 0.96
N ALA A 9 6.47 5.41 -0.12
CA ALA A 9 5.93 4.22 -0.77
C ALA A 9 7.03 3.31 -1.34
N ALA A 10 8.06 3.90 -1.98
CA ALA A 10 9.21 3.18 -2.52
C ALA A 10 10.01 2.48 -1.40
N LYS A 11 10.28 3.20 -0.30
CA LYS A 11 10.96 2.66 0.88
C LYS A 11 10.18 1.49 1.48
N PHE A 12 8.86 1.63 1.61
CA PHE A 12 8.01 0.56 2.11
C PHE A 12 8.06 -0.69 1.21
N LEU A 13 8.01 -0.49 -0.11
CA LEU A 13 8.11 -1.59 -1.06
C LEU A 13 9.43 -2.33 -0.93
N THR A 14 10.56 -1.63 -0.81
CA THR A 14 11.87 -2.28 -0.63
C THR A 14 11.96 -3.00 0.71
N GLU A 15 11.83 -2.27 1.82
CA GLU A 15 12.19 -2.75 3.15
C GLU A 15 11.18 -3.75 3.74
N HIS A 16 9.90 -3.64 3.36
CA HIS A 16 8.83 -4.41 3.99
C HIS A 16 8.14 -5.42 3.06
N LEU A 17 8.40 -5.33 1.76
CA LEU A 17 7.85 -6.29 0.80
C LEU A 17 8.97 -7.04 0.09
N ILE A 18 9.89 -6.37 -0.59
CA ILE A 18 10.91 -7.05 -1.40
C ILE A 18 11.91 -7.80 -0.51
N ASP A 19 12.55 -7.12 0.44
CA ASP A 19 13.59 -7.70 1.29
C ASP A 19 13.11 -8.92 2.12
N PRO A 20 11.93 -8.88 2.78
CA PRO A 20 11.47 -10.01 3.59
C PRO A 20 10.65 -11.05 2.82
N CYS A 21 10.20 -10.80 1.59
CA CYS A 21 9.32 -11.72 0.88
C CYS A 21 10.12 -12.87 0.25
N PRO A 22 9.83 -14.14 0.62
CA PRO A 22 10.52 -15.30 0.04
C PRO A 22 10.00 -15.67 -1.37
N TYR A 23 9.01 -14.94 -1.88
CA TYR A 23 8.38 -15.19 -3.17
C TYR A 23 8.69 -14.07 -4.17
N LEU A 24 8.72 -14.42 -5.45
CA LEU A 24 8.84 -13.46 -6.53
C LEU A 24 7.59 -12.58 -6.61
N ILE A 25 7.79 -11.26 -6.57
CA ILE A 25 6.73 -10.28 -6.78
C ILE A 25 6.73 -9.91 -8.26
N GLU A 26 5.90 -10.56 -9.07
CA GLU A 26 5.87 -10.30 -10.52
C GLU A 26 5.22 -8.95 -10.86
N CYS A 27 4.27 -8.49 -10.05
CA CYS A 27 3.50 -7.29 -10.35
C CYS A 27 2.89 -6.66 -9.10
N VAL A 28 2.93 -5.33 -9.03
CA VAL A 28 2.15 -4.50 -8.10
C VAL A 28 0.90 -4.00 -8.81
N TYR A 29 -0.24 -4.05 -8.12
CA TYR A 29 -1.51 -3.51 -8.61
C TYR A 29 -2.05 -2.46 -7.64
N SER A 30 -2.05 -1.19 -8.03
CA SER A 30 -2.48 -0.05 -7.21
C SER A 30 -3.58 0.76 -7.87
N ASP A 31 -4.15 1.71 -7.14
CA ASP A 31 -4.93 2.78 -7.78
C ASP A 31 -4.00 3.83 -8.42
N ASN A 32 -4.59 4.92 -8.92
CA ASN A 32 -3.86 5.98 -9.61
C ASN A 32 -3.36 7.08 -8.64
N GLY A 33 -3.16 6.75 -7.36
CA GLY A 33 -2.56 7.66 -6.38
C GLY A 33 -1.20 8.19 -6.81
N THR A 34 -0.91 9.44 -6.44
CA THR A 34 0.34 10.13 -6.79
C THR A 34 1.56 9.54 -6.10
N GLU A 35 1.36 8.74 -5.06
CA GLU A 35 2.38 7.96 -4.38
C GLU A 35 2.82 6.71 -5.17
N TYR A 36 1.98 6.23 -6.11
CA TYR A 36 2.26 5.05 -6.93
C TYR A 36 2.52 5.39 -8.39
N LYS A 37 1.97 6.52 -8.88
CA LYS A 37 1.99 6.89 -10.28
C LYS A 37 2.45 8.33 -10.48
N GLY A 38 3.49 8.51 -11.29
CA GLY A 38 4.04 9.83 -11.62
C GLY A 38 4.92 9.86 -12.86
N SER A 39 5.91 10.74 -12.86
CA SER A 39 6.86 10.95 -13.96
C SER A 39 7.82 9.77 -14.16
N ALA A 40 8.67 9.82 -15.19
CA ALA A 40 9.63 8.74 -15.49
C ALA A 40 10.58 8.40 -14.32
N ASN A 41 10.91 9.39 -13.49
CA ASN A 41 11.79 9.22 -12.32
C ASN A 41 10.99 9.08 -11.01
N HIS A 42 9.73 8.66 -11.10
CA HIS A 42 8.89 8.44 -9.93
C HIS A 42 9.50 7.34 -9.04
N ALA A 43 9.81 7.67 -7.79
CA ALA A 43 10.60 6.81 -6.89
C ALA A 43 10.04 5.38 -6.78
N PHE A 44 8.72 5.24 -6.59
CA PHE A 44 8.07 3.93 -6.56
C PHE A 44 8.25 3.16 -7.88
N GLY A 45 8.19 3.88 -8.99
CA GLY A 45 8.30 3.27 -10.31
C GLY A 45 9.71 2.79 -10.63
N VAL A 46 10.73 3.53 -10.16
CA VAL A 46 12.14 3.14 -10.25
C VAL A 46 12.38 1.85 -9.46
N VAL A 47 11.91 1.77 -8.20
CA VAL A 47 12.07 0.55 -7.40
C VAL A 47 11.40 -0.66 -8.07
N CYS A 48 10.19 -0.50 -8.60
CA CYS A 48 9.54 -1.58 -9.34
C CYS A 48 10.38 -2.01 -10.55
N TYR A 49 10.88 -1.06 -11.35
CA TYR A 49 11.68 -1.36 -12.53
C TYR A 49 12.99 -2.08 -12.20
N GLU A 50 13.75 -1.57 -11.22
CA GLU A 50 15.04 -2.14 -10.80
C GLU A 50 14.90 -3.57 -10.27
N ASN A 51 13.75 -3.90 -9.67
CA ASN A 51 13.46 -5.23 -9.14
C ASN A 51 12.68 -6.13 -10.12
N GLY A 52 12.48 -5.70 -11.38
CA GLY A 52 11.76 -6.48 -12.39
C GLY A 52 10.26 -6.66 -12.10
N ILE A 53 9.68 -5.79 -11.26
CA ILE A 53 8.28 -5.84 -10.84
C ILE A 53 7.44 -5.02 -11.81
N GLY A 54 6.45 -5.66 -12.45
CA GLY A 54 5.47 -4.96 -13.27
C GLY A 54 4.56 -4.04 -12.45
N GLN A 55 4.10 -2.94 -13.04
CA GLN A 55 3.08 -2.09 -12.43
C GLN A 55 1.80 -2.11 -13.24
N LYS A 56 0.67 -2.24 -12.54
CA LYS A 56 -0.67 -2.16 -13.10
C LYS A 56 -1.53 -1.25 -12.24
N PHE A 57 -2.44 -0.53 -12.89
CA PHE A 57 -3.28 0.46 -12.24
C PHE A 57 -4.75 0.13 -12.42
N THR A 58 -5.57 0.51 -11.43
CA THR A 58 -7.02 0.48 -11.56
C THR A 58 -7.49 1.39 -12.70
N ARG A 59 -8.62 1.04 -13.31
CA ARG A 59 -9.31 1.98 -14.21
C ARG A 59 -9.84 3.18 -13.43
N PHE A 60 -9.84 4.35 -14.07
CA PHE A 60 -10.38 5.57 -13.48
C PHE A 60 -11.82 5.37 -12.97
N ALA A 61 -12.11 5.91 -11.78
CA ALA A 61 -13.41 5.84 -11.12
C ALA A 61 -13.97 4.41 -10.93
N ARG A 62 -13.09 3.41 -10.71
CA ARG A 62 -13.48 2.02 -10.40
C ARG A 62 -12.97 1.56 -9.02
N PRO A 63 -13.41 2.19 -7.91
CA PRO A 63 -12.94 1.86 -6.56
C PRO A 63 -13.19 0.40 -6.16
N GLN A 64 -14.21 -0.26 -6.73
CA GLN A 64 -14.50 -1.67 -6.49
C GLN A 64 -13.35 -2.61 -6.86
N THR A 65 -12.48 -2.21 -7.79
CA THR A 65 -11.32 -3.02 -8.19
C THR A 65 -10.27 -3.11 -7.09
N ASN A 66 -10.26 -2.17 -6.15
CA ASN A 66 -9.43 -2.21 -4.96
C ASN A 66 -10.14 -2.88 -3.76
N GLY A 67 -11.28 -3.54 -3.99
CA GLY A 67 -12.13 -4.08 -2.94
C GLY A 67 -11.46 -5.17 -2.08
N LYS A 68 -10.44 -5.86 -2.58
CA LYS A 68 -9.65 -6.80 -1.78
C LYS A 68 -8.83 -6.06 -0.72
N ALA A 69 -8.02 -5.09 -1.13
CA ALA A 69 -7.21 -4.29 -0.20
C ALA A 69 -8.12 -3.55 0.80
N GLY A 70 -9.19 -2.92 0.32
CA GLY A 70 -10.15 -2.23 1.17
C GLY A 70 -10.89 -3.13 2.16
N ARG A 71 -11.07 -4.44 1.88
CA ARG A 71 -11.59 -5.40 2.85
C ARG A 71 -10.55 -5.77 3.90
N VAL A 72 -9.31 -6.05 3.48
CA VAL A 72 -8.22 -6.36 4.41
C VAL A 72 -7.98 -5.22 5.40
N ILE A 73 -7.90 -3.98 4.90
CA ILE A 73 -7.71 -2.79 5.76
C ILE A 73 -8.86 -2.66 6.76
N ARG A 74 -10.11 -2.81 6.31
CA ARG A 74 -11.27 -2.74 7.20
C ARG A 74 -11.23 -3.80 8.30
N THR A 75 -10.97 -5.05 7.93
CA THR A 75 -10.87 -6.15 8.89
C THR A 75 -9.73 -5.94 9.89
N LEU A 76 -8.57 -5.45 9.44
CA LEU A 76 -7.47 -5.11 10.35
C LEU A 76 -7.85 -4.01 11.34
N MET A 77 -8.56 -2.97 10.89
CA MET A 77 -9.05 -1.89 11.74
C MET A 77 -10.11 -2.37 12.74
N GLU A 78 -11.03 -3.25 12.31
CA GLU A 78 -12.04 -3.88 13.18
C GLU A 78 -11.37 -4.73 14.27
N MET A 79 -10.46 -5.63 13.88
CA MET A 79 -9.71 -6.47 14.83
C MET A 79 -8.86 -5.65 15.80
N TRP A 80 -8.29 -4.53 15.34
CA TRP A 80 -7.55 -3.62 16.21
C TRP A 80 -8.46 -2.97 17.26
N HIS A 81 -9.63 -2.48 16.82
CA HIS A 81 -10.61 -1.85 17.70
C HIS A 81 -11.18 -2.84 18.73
N GLU A 82 -11.48 -4.08 18.32
CA GLU A 82 -11.98 -5.13 19.23
C GLU A 82 -10.97 -5.54 20.31
N LYS A 83 -9.67 -5.44 20.03
CA LYS A 83 -8.61 -5.76 21.01
C LYS A 83 -8.38 -4.65 22.04
N GLN A 84 -8.88 -3.44 21.83
CA GLN A 84 -8.79 -2.36 22.82
C GLN A 84 -10.13 -2.14 23.50
N SER A 85 -10.25 -2.65 24.74
CA SER A 85 -11.33 -2.29 25.65
C SER A 85 -10.96 -1.00 26.37
N PHE A 86 -11.67 0.09 26.07
CA PHE A 86 -11.57 1.32 26.85
C PHE A 86 -12.57 1.25 28.00
N GLU A 87 -12.10 1.37 29.24
CA GLU A 87 -12.98 1.32 30.42
C GLU A 87 -13.86 2.57 30.55
N SER A 88 -13.53 3.67 29.85
CA SER A 88 -14.35 4.87 29.82
C SER A 88 -14.15 5.70 28.54
N PRO A 89 -15.12 6.55 28.16
CA PRO A 89 -15.03 7.43 26.99
C PRO A 89 -13.86 8.42 27.03
N GLU A 90 -13.34 8.75 28.22
CA GLU A 90 -12.20 9.65 28.40
C GLU A 90 -10.86 9.03 27.97
N HIS A 91 -10.82 7.70 27.81
CA HIS A 91 -9.62 6.95 27.39
C HIS A 91 -9.61 6.62 25.88
N ARG A 92 -10.63 7.07 25.13
CA ARG A 92 -10.75 6.86 23.67
C ARG A 92 -9.85 7.77 22.85
#